data_AF-A0A150AC05-F1
#
_entry.id   AF-A0A150AC05-F1
#
_cell.length_a   1.000
_cell.length_b   1.000
_cell.length_c   1.000
_cell.angle_alpha   90.00
_cell.angle_beta   90.00
_cell.angle_gamma   90.00
#
_symmetry.space_group_name_H-M   'P 1'
#
loop_
_entity.id
_entity.type
_entity.pdbx_description
1 polymer ?
#
loop_
_entity_poly.entity_id
_entity_poly.type
_entity_poly.pdbx_seq_one_letter_code
_entity_poly.pdbx_strand_id
1 'polypeptide(L)'
;MKNSIIFICIFIVLPILSLNAQDNCNEVLRLASRNIEIRYSKASVAKYIYENHCSGNSRKQGFDLGVDVTDMLESVGFSFGSKEENISHICENYESLYKNDAENFTYKNSVVRDAISQWYQCQELNSRKLVFKPTLLKTMVNIDIEKKDDTETYLRNVSYDTTIMTCKCIVDGEVVIVDDSITPFLLDRGLNSITCTRKEIKTQDNITIYPEAELIINTNKGTFSLKIPKEGKPDYVWLSEYENKLEEINNSITQLEKFQILGILKVENGKVSERKGILDYNSKSGQITFENPKKIRSIAYVSDYGPKRKYMTEKTYIREINSNNTVKIWQTTLDTEDRNQSPKFFTVLIIGY
;
A
#
# COMPACT_ATOMS: atom_id res chain seq x y z
N MET A 1 60.46 22.16 16.08
CA MET A 1 59.03 22.28 15.71
C MET A 1 58.53 20.89 15.36
N LYS A 2 57.66 20.31 16.20
CA LYS A 2 57.06 18.98 15.99
C LYS A 2 55.74 19.17 15.23
N ASN A 3 55.65 18.64 14.01
CA ASN A 3 54.41 18.66 13.23
C ASN A 3 53.54 17.47 13.66
N SER A 4 52.44 17.75 14.34
CA SER A 4 51.38 16.79 14.63
C SER A 4 50.47 16.65 13.42
N ILE A 5 50.41 15.45 12.85
CA ILE A 5 49.47 15.08 11.80
C ILE A 5 48.16 14.68 12.49
N ILE A 6 47.10 15.47 12.28
CA ILE A 6 45.75 15.20 12.78
C ILE A 6 45.07 14.24 11.79
N PHE A 7 44.81 13.01 12.23
CA PHE A 7 44.03 12.01 11.49
C PHE A 7 42.53 12.30 11.70
N ILE A 8 41.85 12.79 10.66
CA ILE A 8 40.39 13.00 10.67
C ILE A 8 39.75 11.68 10.21
N CYS A 9 39.18 10.92 11.15
CA CYS A 9 38.31 9.78 10.83
C CYS A 9 36.95 10.30 10.33
N ILE A 10 36.74 10.24 9.02
CA ILE A 10 35.45 10.46 8.39
C ILE A 10 34.61 9.18 8.61
N PHE A 11 33.70 9.21 9.58
CA PHE A 11 32.65 8.20 9.71
C PHE A 11 31.64 8.41 8.57
N ILE A 12 31.76 7.61 7.51
CA ILE A 12 30.73 7.49 6.47
C ILE A 12 29.58 6.71 7.09
N VAL A 13 28.57 7.43 7.59
CA VAL A 13 27.27 6.84 7.95
C VAL A 13 26.59 6.44 6.65
N LEU A 14 26.69 5.16 6.28
CA LEU A 14 25.89 4.59 5.21
C LEU A 14 24.42 4.63 5.66
N PRO A 15 23.52 5.33 4.95
CA PRO A 15 22.10 5.22 5.22
C PRO A 15 21.70 3.78 4.93
N ILE A 16 21.21 3.09 5.97
CA ILE A 16 20.49 1.83 5.81
C ILE A 16 19.23 2.19 5.03
N LEU A 17 19.26 2.01 3.71
CA LEU A 17 18.07 2.05 2.87
C LEU A 17 17.19 0.89 3.31
N SER A 18 16.16 1.21 4.10
CA SER A 18 15.12 0.26 4.48
C SER A 18 14.48 -0.30 3.21
N LEU A 19 14.79 -1.57 2.93
CA LEU A 19 14.28 -2.37 1.84
C LEU A 19 12.83 -2.79 2.14
N ASN A 20 11.92 -1.82 2.23
CA ASN A 20 10.48 -2.07 2.15
C ASN A 20 9.98 -1.57 0.79
N ALA A 21 10.59 -2.07 -0.29
CA ALA A 21 9.94 -2.04 -1.59
C ALA A 21 8.82 -3.08 -1.52
N GLN A 22 7.70 -2.69 -0.93
CA GLN A 22 6.47 -3.48 -0.94
C GLN A 22 6.15 -3.76 -2.41
N ASP A 23 6.23 -5.04 -2.80
CA ASP A 23 6.14 -5.46 -4.19
C ASP A 23 4.70 -5.27 -4.69
N ASN A 24 4.47 -4.09 -5.26
CA ASN A 24 3.14 -3.64 -5.68
C ASN A 24 2.54 -4.50 -6.80
N CYS A 25 3.36 -5.29 -7.50
CA CYS A 25 2.92 -6.14 -8.60
C CYS A 25 2.48 -7.53 -8.14
N ASN A 26 2.82 -7.98 -6.93
CA ASN A 26 2.40 -9.30 -6.43
C ASN A 26 0.88 -9.42 -6.27
N GLU A 27 0.19 -8.32 -5.98
CA GLU A 27 -1.27 -8.29 -5.98
C GLU A 27 -1.84 -8.53 -7.39
N VAL A 28 -1.19 -8.08 -8.46
CA VAL A 28 -1.60 -8.37 -9.85
C VAL A 28 -1.58 -9.88 -10.09
N LEU A 29 -0.50 -10.54 -9.67
CA LEU A 29 -0.35 -11.99 -9.81
C LEU A 29 -1.41 -12.74 -8.98
N ARG A 30 -1.63 -12.32 -7.73
CA ARG A 30 -2.65 -12.90 -6.83
C ARG A 30 -4.06 -12.77 -7.39
N LEU A 31 -4.41 -11.60 -7.94
CA LEU A 31 -5.74 -11.32 -8.48
C LEU A 31 -5.99 -12.04 -9.80
N ALA A 32 -5.03 -12.02 -10.72
CA ALA A 32 -5.14 -12.70 -12.00
C ALA A 32 -5.14 -14.24 -11.86
N SER A 33 -4.53 -14.79 -10.79
CA SER A 33 -4.52 -16.23 -10.50
C SER A 33 -5.70 -16.74 -9.65
N ARG A 34 -6.61 -15.85 -9.23
CA ARG A 34 -7.71 -16.18 -8.28
C ARG A 34 -8.71 -17.22 -8.78
N ASN A 35 -8.85 -17.40 -10.11
CA ASN A 35 -9.75 -18.39 -10.71
C ASN A 35 -9.23 -19.85 -10.65
N ILE A 36 -8.08 -20.07 -10.01
CA ILE A 36 -7.27 -21.30 -10.15
C ILE A 36 -7.07 -22.05 -8.81
N GLU A 37 -7.58 -21.52 -7.70
CA GLU A 37 -7.22 -21.84 -6.31
C GLU A 37 -6.24 -23.03 -6.04
N ILE A 38 -5.01 -22.59 -5.79
CA ILE A 38 -4.01 -23.12 -4.85
C ILE A 38 -3.30 -24.42 -5.24
N ARG A 39 -3.96 -25.52 -5.64
CA ARG A 39 -3.20 -26.71 -6.11
C ARG A 39 -2.61 -26.51 -7.51
N TYR A 40 -3.34 -25.81 -8.37
CA TYR A 40 -3.01 -25.66 -9.78
C TYR A 40 -1.99 -24.55 -10.09
N SER A 41 -1.90 -23.52 -9.21
CA SER A 41 -0.89 -22.45 -9.30
C SER A 41 0.54 -23.01 -9.16
N LYS A 42 0.76 -23.89 -8.16
CA LYS A 42 2.07 -24.51 -7.90
C LYS A 42 2.56 -25.35 -9.08
N ALA A 43 1.71 -26.21 -9.62
CA ALA A 43 2.05 -27.05 -10.76
C ALA A 43 2.35 -26.24 -12.05
N SER A 44 1.65 -25.11 -12.25
CA SER A 44 1.81 -24.29 -13.46
C SER A 44 3.05 -23.39 -13.40
N VAL A 45 3.34 -22.78 -12.26
CA VAL A 45 4.58 -22.04 -12.05
C VAL A 45 5.77 -23.00 -12.09
N ALA A 46 5.66 -24.19 -11.48
CA ALA A 46 6.66 -25.25 -11.61
C ALA A 46 6.86 -25.70 -13.07
N LYS A 47 5.78 -25.81 -13.87
CA LYS A 47 5.86 -26.12 -15.31
C LYS A 47 6.56 -25.02 -16.10
N TYR A 48 6.22 -23.76 -15.86
CA TYR A 48 6.89 -22.64 -16.52
C TYR A 48 8.38 -22.63 -16.20
N ILE A 49 8.74 -22.82 -14.93
CA ILE A 49 10.13 -22.93 -14.50
C ILE A 49 10.79 -24.14 -15.18
N TYR A 50 10.10 -25.27 -15.27
CA TYR A 50 10.60 -26.48 -15.92
C TYR A 50 10.88 -26.26 -17.41
N GLU A 51 9.92 -25.76 -18.18
CA GLU A 51 10.06 -25.54 -19.62
C GLU A 51 11.17 -24.53 -19.96
N ASN A 52 11.28 -23.47 -19.17
CA ASN A 52 12.21 -22.39 -19.45
C ASN A 52 13.61 -22.64 -18.86
N HIS A 53 13.70 -23.22 -17.66
CA HIS A 53 14.96 -23.35 -16.92
C HIS A 53 15.46 -24.79 -16.72
N CYS A 54 14.68 -25.82 -17.06
CA CYS A 54 15.09 -27.23 -16.97
C CYS A 54 15.30 -27.88 -18.35
N SER A 55 16.25 -28.81 -18.43
CA SER A 55 16.50 -29.73 -19.53
C SER A 55 16.41 -31.15 -18.95
N GLY A 56 15.21 -31.72 -18.96
CA GLY A 56 14.92 -32.93 -18.22
C GLY A 56 15.03 -32.69 -16.72
N ASN A 57 15.69 -33.59 -16.00
CA ASN A 57 15.85 -33.51 -14.54
C ASN A 57 16.99 -32.59 -14.10
N SER A 58 17.52 -31.76 -15.00
CA SER A 58 18.68 -30.91 -14.74
C SER A 58 18.43 -29.47 -15.20
N ARG A 59 19.03 -28.49 -14.54
CA ARG A 59 18.92 -27.08 -14.93
C ARG A 59 19.70 -26.80 -16.22
N LYS A 60 19.17 -25.97 -17.12
CA LYS A 60 19.91 -25.45 -18.29
C LYS A 60 21.11 -24.61 -17.81
N GLN A 61 22.29 -24.80 -18.40
CA GLN A 61 23.48 -24.01 -18.06
C GLN A 61 23.49 -22.65 -18.79
N GLY A 62 24.01 -21.62 -18.12
CA GLY A 62 24.27 -20.30 -18.72
C GLY A 62 23.11 -19.30 -18.70
N PHE A 63 22.07 -19.52 -17.87
CA PHE A 63 20.95 -18.60 -17.75
C PHE A 63 21.07 -17.75 -16.48
N ASP A 64 20.86 -16.44 -16.59
CA ASP A 64 20.87 -15.51 -15.45
C ASP A 64 19.53 -15.57 -14.71
N LEU A 65 19.57 -15.96 -13.44
CA LEU A 65 18.38 -16.08 -12.60
C LEU A 65 18.06 -14.72 -11.98
N GLY A 66 17.39 -13.88 -12.79
CA GLY A 66 16.93 -12.56 -12.40
C GLY A 66 16.06 -12.54 -11.14
N VAL A 67 15.74 -11.34 -10.67
CA VAL A 67 14.90 -11.10 -9.48
C VAL A 67 13.53 -11.79 -9.64
N ASP A 68 12.97 -11.78 -10.86
CA ASP A 68 11.66 -12.35 -11.21
C ASP A 68 11.47 -13.83 -10.86
N VAL A 69 12.52 -14.65 -10.95
CA VAL A 69 12.41 -16.09 -10.64
C VAL A 69 12.27 -16.33 -9.14
N THR A 70 12.78 -15.41 -8.32
CA THR A 70 12.68 -15.49 -6.84
C THR A 70 11.22 -15.38 -6.41
N ASP A 71 10.53 -14.36 -6.89
CA ASP A 71 9.14 -14.08 -6.52
C ASP A 71 8.23 -15.23 -7.00
N MET A 72 8.52 -15.80 -8.18
CA MET A 72 7.86 -17.01 -8.66
C MET A 72 8.09 -18.23 -7.76
N LEU A 73 9.33 -18.45 -7.28
CA LEU A 73 9.66 -19.54 -6.36
C LEU A 73 9.00 -19.38 -4.98
N GLU A 74 8.96 -18.15 -4.47
CA GLU A 74 8.27 -17.83 -3.21
C GLU A 74 6.76 -18.08 -3.33
N SER A 75 6.15 -17.72 -4.46
CA SER A 75 4.72 -17.92 -4.72
C SER A 75 4.28 -19.40 -4.70
N VAL A 76 5.19 -20.33 -4.99
CA VAL A 76 4.92 -21.78 -4.94
C VAL A 76 5.29 -22.42 -3.60
N GLY A 77 5.84 -21.62 -2.67
CA GLY A 77 6.22 -22.04 -1.32
C GLY A 77 7.64 -22.60 -1.20
N PHE A 78 8.51 -22.34 -2.17
CA PHE A 78 9.95 -22.63 -2.06
C PHE A 78 10.66 -21.39 -1.50
N SER A 79 10.65 -21.25 -0.17
CA SER A 79 11.34 -20.16 0.55
C SER A 79 12.62 -20.63 1.28
N PHE A 80 13.03 -21.88 1.10
CA PHE A 80 14.16 -22.49 1.82
C PHE A 80 15.22 -22.96 0.83
N GLY A 81 16.35 -22.25 0.78
CA GLY A 81 17.49 -22.57 -0.09
C GLY A 81 17.85 -21.47 -1.08
N SER A 82 18.91 -21.69 -1.84
CA SER A 82 19.30 -20.83 -2.96
C SER A 82 18.34 -20.98 -4.15
N LYS A 83 18.25 -19.98 -5.04
CA LYS A 83 17.41 -20.05 -6.24
C LYS A 83 17.76 -21.27 -7.10
N GLU A 84 19.06 -21.55 -7.19
CA GLU A 84 19.66 -22.69 -7.85
C GLU A 84 19.11 -24.01 -7.33
N GLU A 85 19.06 -24.19 -6.02
CA GLU A 85 18.57 -25.40 -5.36
C GLU A 85 17.07 -25.58 -5.59
N ASN A 86 16.29 -24.50 -5.44
CA ASN A 86 14.84 -24.55 -5.63
C ASN A 86 14.45 -24.91 -7.07
N ILE A 87 15.15 -24.36 -8.07
CA ILE A 87 14.93 -24.71 -9.48
C ILE A 87 15.36 -26.14 -9.75
N SER A 88 16.50 -26.57 -9.20
CA SER A 88 16.97 -27.96 -9.36
C SER A 88 15.97 -28.95 -8.79
N HIS A 89 15.41 -28.65 -7.62
CA HIS A 89 14.35 -29.44 -7.00
C HIS A 89 13.09 -29.51 -7.87
N ILE A 90 12.70 -28.40 -8.52
CA ILE A 90 11.60 -28.39 -9.49
C ILE A 90 11.95 -29.25 -10.71
N CYS A 91 13.16 -29.12 -11.27
CA CYS A 91 13.60 -29.93 -12.41
C CYS A 91 13.55 -31.44 -12.11
N GLU A 92 14.02 -31.84 -10.94
CA GLU A 92 14.11 -33.25 -10.53
C GLU A 92 12.73 -33.87 -10.25
N ASN A 93 11.82 -33.09 -9.66
CA ASN A 93 10.54 -33.62 -9.15
C ASN A 93 9.34 -33.25 -10.02
N TYR A 94 9.55 -32.62 -11.19
CA TYR A 94 8.44 -32.15 -12.01
C TYR A 94 7.52 -33.28 -12.47
N GLU A 95 8.10 -34.41 -12.90
CA GLU A 95 7.31 -35.54 -13.37
C GLU A 95 6.49 -36.21 -12.27
N SER A 96 7.01 -36.30 -11.05
CA SER A 96 6.35 -36.99 -9.94
C SER A 96 5.31 -36.10 -9.23
N LEU A 97 5.57 -34.80 -9.13
CA LEU A 97 4.74 -33.87 -8.36
C LEU A 97 3.72 -33.09 -9.21
N TYR A 98 3.98 -32.89 -10.51
CA TYR A 98 3.23 -31.90 -11.30
C TYR A 98 2.73 -32.40 -12.67
N LYS A 99 3.30 -33.46 -13.26
CA LYS A 99 2.95 -33.94 -14.62
C LYS A 99 1.56 -34.57 -14.73
N ASN A 100 1.08 -35.28 -13.70
CA ASN A 100 -0.26 -35.88 -13.72
C ASN A 100 -1.37 -34.84 -13.58
N ASP A 101 -1.08 -33.69 -12.97
CA ASP A 101 -2.01 -32.57 -12.99
C ASP A 101 -2.03 -31.96 -14.40
N ALA A 102 -0.86 -31.83 -15.05
CA ALA A 102 -0.56 -31.11 -16.30
C ALA A 102 -1.41 -31.44 -17.56
N GLU A 103 -2.17 -32.54 -17.59
CA GLU A 103 -2.98 -32.93 -18.77
C GLU A 103 -4.38 -32.28 -18.80
N ASN A 104 -4.90 -31.79 -17.67
CA ASN A 104 -6.15 -31.01 -17.59
C ASN A 104 -5.99 -29.51 -17.98
N PHE A 105 -4.91 -29.14 -18.69
CA PHE A 105 -4.32 -27.80 -18.66
C PHE A 105 -4.61 -26.89 -19.87
N THR A 106 -5.14 -27.41 -20.98
CA THR A 106 -5.17 -26.65 -22.25
C THR A 106 -6.01 -25.37 -22.19
N TYR A 107 -7.12 -25.38 -21.45
CA TYR A 107 -7.99 -24.21 -21.26
C TYR A 107 -7.52 -23.27 -20.12
N LYS A 108 -6.66 -23.76 -19.21
CA LYS A 108 -6.21 -23.04 -17.99
C LYS A 108 -4.84 -22.37 -18.15
N ASN A 109 -4.03 -22.84 -19.09
CA ASN A 109 -2.70 -22.29 -19.42
C ASN A 109 -2.76 -20.87 -19.99
N SER A 110 -3.84 -20.50 -20.69
CA SER A 110 -4.03 -19.12 -21.15
C SER A 110 -4.12 -18.15 -19.96
N VAL A 111 -4.94 -18.48 -18.96
CA VAL A 111 -5.19 -17.63 -17.77
C VAL A 111 -3.90 -17.38 -16.97
N VAL A 112 -3.04 -18.41 -16.80
CA VAL A 112 -1.75 -18.25 -16.10
C VAL A 112 -0.76 -17.42 -16.93
N ARG A 113 -0.69 -17.64 -18.25
CA ARG A 113 0.15 -16.83 -19.14
C ARG A 113 -0.28 -15.37 -19.12
N ASP A 114 -1.58 -15.11 -19.08
CA ASP A 114 -2.13 -13.77 -18.99
C ASP A 114 -1.77 -13.13 -17.64
N ALA A 115 -1.90 -13.86 -16.52
CA ALA A 115 -1.51 -13.38 -15.20
C ALA A 115 -0.02 -13.01 -15.12
N ILE A 116 0.86 -13.87 -15.65
CA ILE A 116 2.31 -13.62 -15.72
C ILE A 116 2.59 -12.41 -16.62
N SER A 117 1.93 -12.31 -17.76
CA SER A 117 2.09 -11.16 -18.67
C SER A 117 1.67 -9.85 -18.00
N GLN A 118 0.57 -9.85 -17.24
CA GLN A 118 0.10 -8.69 -16.48
C GLN A 118 1.05 -8.28 -15.37
N TRP A 119 1.63 -9.25 -14.67
CA TRP A 119 2.68 -9.01 -13.69
C TRP A 119 3.93 -8.37 -14.34
N TYR A 120 4.39 -8.89 -15.49
CA TYR A 120 5.50 -8.29 -16.24
C TYR A 120 5.20 -6.85 -16.70
N GLN A 121 3.99 -6.59 -17.20
CA GLN A 121 3.56 -5.23 -17.56
C GLN A 121 3.59 -4.29 -16.36
N CYS A 122 3.16 -4.77 -15.19
CA CYS A 122 3.24 -4.01 -13.94
C CYS A 122 4.69 -3.68 -13.57
N GLN A 123 5.60 -4.66 -13.62
CA GLN A 123 7.02 -4.43 -13.32
C GLN A 123 7.68 -3.47 -14.31
N GLU A 124 7.36 -3.60 -15.60
CA GLU A 124 7.85 -2.70 -16.63
C GLU A 124 7.41 -1.25 -16.37
N LEU A 125 6.13 -1.01 -16.06
CA LEU A 125 5.62 0.32 -15.74
C LEU A 125 6.21 0.87 -14.44
N ASN A 126 6.40 0.01 -13.43
CA ASN A 126 7.05 0.37 -12.18
C ASN A 126 8.50 0.83 -12.42
N SER A 127 9.25 0.14 -13.29
CA SER A 127 10.59 0.56 -13.72
C SER A 127 10.59 1.96 -14.37
N ARG A 128 9.48 2.32 -15.03
CA ARG A 128 9.20 3.64 -15.64
C ARG A 128 8.57 4.63 -14.66
N LYS A 129 8.64 4.36 -13.35
CA LYS A 129 8.16 5.22 -12.26
C LYS A 129 6.63 5.42 -12.25
N LEU A 130 5.89 4.45 -12.77
CA LEU A 130 4.43 4.43 -12.76
C LEU A 130 3.93 3.13 -12.13
N VAL A 131 3.33 3.22 -10.95
CA VAL A 131 2.92 2.06 -10.16
C VAL A 131 1.41 1.88 -10.25
N PHE A 132 0.98 0.66 -10.56
CA PHE A 132 -0.42 0.26 -10.53
C PHE A 132 -0.66 -0.68 -9.34
N LYS A 133 -1.68 -0.38 -8.53
CA LYS A 133 -2.06 -1.15 -7.34
C LYS A 133 -3.53 -1.58 -7.49
N PRO A 134 -3.80 -2.69 -8.17
CA PRO A 134 -5.16 -3.17 -8.31
C PRO A 134 -5.67 -3.79 -7.00
N THR A 135 -6.94 -3.57 -6.71
CA THR A 135 -7.70 -4.24 -5.65
C THR A 135 -8.99 -4.76 -6.25
N LEU A 136 -9.23 -6.07 -6.13
CA LEU A 136 -10.46 -6.69 -6.61
C LEU A 136 -11.39 -7.03 -5.45
N LEU A 137 -12.61 -6.54 -5.54
CA LEU A 137 -13.77 -6.93 -4.76
C LEU A 137 -14.81 -7.59 -5.68
N LYS A 138 -15.80 -8.25 -5.08
CA LYS A 138 -16.84 -8.97 -5.82
C LYS A 138 -17.53 -8.12 -6.87
N THR A 139 -17.89 -6.89 -6.49
CA THR A 139 -18.67 -5.96 -7.33
C THR A 139 -17.83 -4.83 -7.90
N MET A 140 -16.55 -4.73 -7.52
CA MET A 140 -15.76 -3.54 -7.75
C MET A 140 -14.30 -3.90 -7.99
N VAL A 141 -13.67 -3.21 -8.93
CA VAL A 141 -12.22 -3.23 -9.13
C VAL A 141 -11.73 -1.82 -8.91
N ASN A 142 -10.77 -1.64 -8.02
CA ASN A 142 -10.10 -0.36 -7.82
C ASN A 142 -8.68 -0.46 -8.32
N ILE A 143 -8.20 0.54 -9.05
CA ILE A 143 -6.81 0.60 -9.51
C ILE A 143 -6.26 1.94 -9.08
N ASP A 144 -5.39 1.90 -8.08
CA ASP A 144 -4.65 3.07 -7.69
C ASP A 144 -3.40 3.20 -8.57
N ILE A 145 -3.19 4.40 -9.09
CA ILE A 145 -2.11 4.76 -9.99
C ILE A 145 -1.26 5.81 -9.29
N GLU A 146 0.00 5.47 -9.06
CA GLU A 146 0.95 6.32 -8.34
C GLU A 146 2.15 6.65 -9.24
N LYS A 147 2.37 7.95 -9.44
CA LYS A 147 3.56 8.45 -10.14
C LYS A 147 4.70 8.66 -9.15
N LYS A 148 5.89 8.12 -9.47
CA LYS A 148 7.09 8.19 -8.61
C LYS A 148 8.11 9.22 -9.07
N ASP A 149 7.81 9.99 -10.10
CA ASP A 149 8.68 11.02 -10.68
C ASP A 149 7.90 12.25 -11.16
N ASP A 150 8.64 13.21 -11.70
CA ASP A 150 8.11 14.53 -12.05
C ASP A 150 7.68 14.62 -13.52
N THR A 151 7.86 13.53 -14.27
CA THR A 151 7.58 13.49 -15.71
C THR A 151 6.08 13.58 -15.99
N GLU A 152 5.73 14.25 -17.08
CA GLU A 152 4.35 14.32 -17.54
C GLU A 152 3.88 12.91 -17.94
N THR A 153 2.87 12.43 -17.23
CA THR A 153 2.27 11.12 -17.48
C THR A 153 0.80 11.34 -17.76
N TYR A 154 0.33 10.82 -18.89
CA TYR A 154 -1.06 10.97 -19.34
C TYR A 154 -1.74 9.62 -19.33
N LEU A 155 -2.94 9.58 -18.77
CA LEU A 155 -3.88 8.50 -19.04
C LEU A 155 -4.52 8.79 -20.39
N ARG A 156 -4.34 7.89 -21.36
CA ARG A 156 -4.84 8.07 -22.73
C ARG A 156 -6.25 7.55 -22.89
N ASN A 157 -6.47 6.30 -22.49
CA ASN A 157 -7.79 5.68 -22.51
C ASN A 157 -7.85 4.49 -21.54
N VAL A 158 -9.08 4.01 -21.32
CA VAL A 158 -9.36 2.83 -20.50
C VAL A 158 -10.32 1.93 -21.28
N SER A 159 -9.82 0.83 -21.83
CA SER A 159 -10.63 -0.13 -22.59
C SER A 159 -11.20 -1.21 -21.67
N TYR A 160 -12.50 -1.47 -21.79
CA TYR A 160 -13.21 -2.58 -21.15
C TYR A 160 -14.57 -2.80 -21.83
N ASP A 161 -15.19 -3.96 -21.57
CA ASP A 161 -16.55 -4.23 -22.01
C ASP A 161 -17.58 -3.47 -21.16
N THR A 162 -18.16 -2.42 -21.74
CA THR A 162 -19.15 -1.54 -21.10
C THR A 162 -20.48 -2.23 -20.80
N THR A 163 -20.75 -3.40 -21.40
CA THR A 163 -21.97 -4.18 -21.12
C THR A 163 -21.89 -4.90 -19.78
N ILE A 164 -20.68 -5.24 -19.31
CA ILE A 164 -20.43 -6.00 -18.08
C ILE A 164 -19.73 -5.20 -16.98
N MET A 165 -19.22 -4.01 -17.29
CA MET A 165 -18.49 -3.17 -16.32
C MET A 165 -18.69 -1.68 -16.62
N THR A 166 -18.42 -0.81 -15.65
CA THR A 166 -18.40 0.65 -15.83
C THR A 166 -17.29 1.24 -14.96
N CYS A 167 -16.35 1.95 -15.57
CA CYS A 167 -15.19 2.53 -14.89
C CYS A 167 -15.32 4.05 -14.77
N LYS A 168 -14.85 4.58 -13.65
CA LYS A 168 -14.85 6.02 -13.34
C LYS A 168 -13.53 6.43 -12.71
N CYS A 169 -13.13 7.67 -12.91
CA CYS A 169 -12.03 8.31 -12.19
C CYS A 169 -12.44 9.70 -11.72
N ILE A 170 -11.59 10.35 -10.92
CA ILE A 170 -11.73 11.76 -10.56
C ILE A 170 -10.71 12.56 -11.37
N VAL A 171 -11.19 13.54 -12.15
CA VAL A 171 -10.36 14.50 -12.89
C VAL A 171 -10.78 15.89 -12.45
N ASP A 172 -9.84 16.69 -11.96
CA ASP A 172 -10.10 18.06 -11.49
C ASP A 172 -11.25 18.18 -10.47
N GLY A 173 -11.43 17.14 -9.64
CA GLY A 173 -12.48 17.06 -8.63
C GLY A 173 -13.85 16.58 -9.13
N GLU A 174 -13.98 16.31 -10.43
CA GLU A 174 -15.21 15.77 -11.04
C GLU A 174 -15.09 14.28 -11.32
N VAL A 175 -16.19 13.55 -11.13
CA VAL A 175 -16.27 12.12 -11.43
C VAL A 175 -16.56 11.94 -12.92
N VAL A 176 -15.60 11.38 -13.65
CA VAL A 176 -15.68 11.16 -15.10
C VAL A 176 -15.76 9.67 -15.38
N ILE A 177 -16.63 9.27 -16.33
CA ILE A 177 -16.63 7.90 -16.86
C ILE A 177 -15.40 7.78 -17.76
N VAL A 178 -14.54 6.81 -17.46
CA VAL A 178 -13.39 6.49 -18.30
C VAL A 178 -13.80 5.36 -19.23
N ASP A 179 -13.52 5.49 -20.51
CA ASP A 179 -13.66 4.44 -21.54
C ASP A 179 -12.69 4.73 -22.70
N ASP A 180 -12.88 4.11 -23.86
CA ASP A 180 -12.04 4.34 -25.06
C ASP A 180 -12.19 5.75 -25.67
N SER A 181 -13.24 6.47 -25.30
CA SER A 181 -13.56 7.80 -25.83
C SER A 181 -13.07 8.96 -24.96
N ILE A 182 -12.46 8.66 -23.81
CA ILE A 182 -11.98 9.70 -22.89
C ILE A 182 -10.89 10.56 -23.55
N THR A 183 -10.95 11.87 -23.29
CA THR A 183 -9.85 12.76 -23.65
C THR A 183 -8.67 12.52 -22.71
N PRO A 184 -7.44 12.37 -23.23
CA PRO A 184 -6.29 12.14 -22.37
C PRO A 184 -6.15 13.22 -21.29
N PHE A 185 -5.95 12.80 -20.05
CA PHE A 185 -5.76 13.72 -18.93
C PHE A 185 -4.46 13.44 -18.18
N LEU A 186 -3.94 14.48 -17.54
CA LEU A 186 -2.65 14.44 -16.83
C LEU A 186 -2.82 13.75 -15.48
N LEU A 187 -1.96 12.79 -15.18
CA LEU A 187 -1.86 12.19 -13.86
C LEU A 187 -1.06 13.11 -12.94
N ASP A 188 -1.68 13.51 -11.83
CA ASP A 188 -1.03 14.30 -10.79
C ASP A 188 0.02 13.47 -10.01
N ARG A 189 0.76 14.10 -9.08
CA ARG A 189 1.64 13.36 -8.16
C ARG A 189 0.86 12.71 -7.00
N GLY A 190 -0.44 12.91 -6.95
CA GLY A 190 -1.32 12.31 -5.97
C GLY A 190 -1.65 10.87 -6.33
N LEU A 191 -2.46 10.26 -5.47
CA LEU A 191 -3.06 8.97 -5.76
C LEU A 191 -4.18 9.19 -6.78
N ASN A 192 -3.94 8.78 -8.01
CA ASN A 192 -4.99 8.73 -9.02
C ASN A 192 -5.70 7.38 -8.87
N SER A 193 -7.01 7.32 -9.05
CA SER A 193 -7.73 6.06 -8.89
C SER A 193 -8.77 5.86 -9.98
N ILE A 194 -8.82 4.64 -10.50
CA ILE A 194 -9.86 4.18 -11.42
C ILE A 194 -10.68 3.13 -10.70
N THR A 195 -11.95 3.44 -10.50
CA THR A 195 -12.90 2.54 -9.86
C THR A 195 -13.88 2.00 -10.90
N CYS A 196 -13.86 0.70 -11.09
CA CYS A 196 -14.74 -0.04 -11.99
C CYS A 196 -15.79 -0.81 -11.20
N THR A 197 -17.07 -0.61 -11.54
CA THR A 197 -18.19 -1.38 -10.98
C THR A 197 -18.59 -2.47 -11.96
N ARG A 198 -18.65 -3.71 -11.48
CA ARG A 198 -19.05 -4.87 -12.27
C ARG A 198 -20.57 -4.97 -12.33
N LYS A 199 -21.12 -5.27 -13.51
CA LYS A 199 -22.55 -5.50 -13.73
C LYS A 199 -22.85 -6.98 -13.56
N GLU A 200 -23.90 -7.28 -12.82
CA GLU A 200 -24.37 -8.64 -12.65
C GLU A 200 -25.17 -9.12 -13.86
N ILE A 201 -25.05 -10.41 -14.18
CA ILE A 201 -25.87 -11.09 -15.17
C ILE A 201 -26.56 -12.27 -14.49
N LYS A 202 -27.82 -12.51 -14.82
CA LYS A 202 -28.55 -13.71 -14.39
C LYS A 202 -28.38 -14.81 -15.42
N THR A 203 -27.94 -15.98 -14.99
CA THR A 203 -27.92 -17.18 -15.84
C THR A 203 -29.33 -17.73 -16.05
N GLN A 204 -29.48 -18.71 -16.95
CA GLN A 204 -30.74 -19.42 -17.20
C GLN A 204 -31.32 -20.06 -15.93
N ASP A 205 -30.46 -20.45 -14.98
CA ASP A 205 -30.84 -21.02 -13.69
C ASP A 205 -31.12 -19.97 -12.59
N ASN A 206 -31.30 -18.69 -12.97
CA ASN A 206 -31.50 -17.56 -12.06
C ASN A 206 -30.35 -17.36 -11.05
N ILE A 207 -29.13 -17.76 -11.42
CA ILE A 207 -27.93 -17.52 -10.61
C ILE A 207 -27.32 -16.19 -11.03
N THR A 208 -27.10 -15.30 -10.06
CA THR A 208 -26.36 -14.05 -10.27
C THR A 208 -24.87 -14.34 -10.41
N ILE A 209 -24.29 -13.92 -11.54
CA ILE A 209 -22.87 -14.01 -11.82
C ILE A 209 -22.30 -12.64 -12.21
N TYR A 210 -21.02 -12.43 -11.97
CA TYR A 210 -20.25 -11.34 -12.56
C TYR A 210 -19.36 -11.96 -13.64
N PRO A 211 -19.54 -11.61 -14.92
CA PRO A 211 -18.72 -12.17 -15.99
C PRO A 211 -17.23 -11.88 -15.81
N GLU A 212 -16.43 -12.66 -16.51
CA GLU A 212 -15.02 -12.34 -16.72
C GLU A 212 -14.92 -11.02 -17.51
N ALA A 213 -13.99 -10.15 -17.11
CA ALA A 213 -13.76 -8.88 -17.78
C ALA A 213 -12.26 -8.64 -17.95
N GLU A 214 -11.88 -7.85 -18.94
CA GLU A 214 -10.52 -7.36 -19.11
C GLU A 214 -10.53 -5.84 -19.07
N LEU A 215 -9.60 -5.28 -18.31
CA LEU A 215 -9.41 -3.85 -18.15
C LEU A 215 -8.03 -3.49 -18.68
N ILE A 216 -7.96 -2.60 -19.67
CA ILE A 216 -6.71 -2.17 -20.28
C ILE A 216 -6.59 -0.65 -20.09
N ILE A 217 -5.56 -0.21 -19.38
CA ILE A 217 -5.26 1.19 -19.15
C ILE A 217 -4.05 1.57 -19.99
N ASN A 218 -4.25 2.48 -20.94
CA ASN A 218 -3.17 2.97 -21.79
C ASN A 218 -2.66 4.31 -21.28
N THR A 219 -1.34 4.42 -21.13
CA THR A 219 -0.66 5.66 -20.76
C THR A 219 0.42 6.01 -21.79
N ASN A 220 0.98 7.21 -21.72
CA ASN A 220 2.18 7.54 -22.51
C ASN A 220 3.44 6.76 -22.05
N LYS A 221 3.41 6.12 -20.88
CA LYS A 221 4.51 5.29 -20.35
C LYS A 221 4.36 3.80 -20.65
N GLY A 222 3.23 3.38 -21.22
CA GLY A 222 2.94 1.97 -21.56
C GLY A 222 1.52 1.57 -21.22
N THR A 223 1.25 0.27 -21.30
CA THR A 223 -0.07 -0.31 -21.14
C THR A 223 -0.09 -1.24 -19.94
N PHE A 224 -1.08 -1.06 -19.07
CA PHE A 224 -1.38 -1.99 -17.99
C PHE A 224 -2.67 -2.75 -18.34
N SER A 225 -2.65 -4.07 -18.28
CA SER A 225 -3.85 -4.88 -18.42
C SER A 225 -4.14 -5.66 -17.13
N LEU A 226 -5.41 -5.86 -16.83
CA LEU A 226 -5.89 -6.63 -15.68
C LEU A 226 -7.06 -7.51 -16.12
N LYS A 227 -6.91 -8.82 -15.95
CA LYS A 227 -7.99 -9.78 -16.18
C LYS A 227 -8.71 -10.01 -14.86
N ILE A 228 -10.02 -9.82 -14.92
CA ILE A 228 -10.93 -9.91 -13.79
C ILE A 228 -11.69 -11.22 -13.96
N PRO A 229 -11.50 -12.19 -13.07
CA PRO A 229 -12.08 -13.53 -13.23
C PRO A 229 -13.60 -13.50 -13.11
N LYS A 230 -14.27 -14.43 -13.79
CA LYS A 230 -15.71 -14.68 -13.61
C LYS A 230 -15.99 -15.05 -12.16
N GLU A 231 -17.03 -14.46 -11.57
CA GLU A 231 -17.50 -14.82 -10.23
C GLU A 231 -18.93 -15.36 -10.29
N GLY A 232 -19.13 -16.58 -9.81
CA GLY A 232 -20.44 -17.21 -9.72
C GLY A 232 -20.50 -18.10 -8.48
N LYS A 233 -21.25 -17.63 -7.47
CA LYS A 233 -21.37 -18.14 -6.09
C LYS A 233 -20.22 -17.76 -5.14
N PRO A 234 -20.52 -17.47 -3.85
CA PRO A 234 -19.50 -17.28 -2.83
C PRO A 234 -18.79 -18.62 -2.61
N ASP A 235 -17.61 -18.76 -3.19
CA ASP A 235 -16.74 -19.89 -2.88
C ASP A 235 -16.18 -19.74 -1.46
N TYR A 236 -15.88 -20.85 -0.79
CA TYR A 236 -15.42 -20.93 0.61
C TYR A 236 -14.16 -20.07 0.87
N VAL A 237 -13.43 -19.77 -0.20
CA VAL A 237 -12.31 -18.82 -0.35
C VAL A 237 -12.59 -17.43 0.17
N TRP A 238 -13.80 -16.93 -0.05
CA TRP A 238 -14.15 -15.58 0.38
C TRP A 238 -14.25 -15.54 1.90
N LEU A 239 -14.73 -16.59 2.56
CA LEU A 239 -14.81 -16.62 4.01
C LEU A 239 -13.42 -16.55 4.65
N SER A 240 -12.43 -17.30 4.14
CA SER A 240 -11.07 -17.25 4.69
C SER A 240 -10.35 -15.94 4.37
N GLU A 241 -10.55 -15.32 3.20
CA GLU A 241 -9.99 -13.99 2.90
C GLU A 241 -10.68 -12.87 3.70
N TYR A 242 -11.99 -12.98 3.94
CA TYR A 242 -12.71 -12.09 4.85
C TYR A 242 -12.24 -12.29 6.28
N GLU A 243 -12.00 -13.53 6.73
CA GLU A 243 -11.46 -13.85 8.05
C GLU A 243 -10.05 -13.29 8.23
N ASN A 244 -9.15 -13.46 7.26
CA ASN A 244 -7.80 -12.90 7.29
C ASN A 244 -7.81 -11.37 7.27
N LYS A 245 -8.66 -10.73 6.45
CA LYS A 245 -8.82 -9.27 6.46
C LYS A 245 -9.47 -8.78 7.75
N LEU A 246 -10.43 -9.52 8.30
CA LEU A 246 -11.02 -9.23 9.61
C LEU A 246 -9.97 -9.37 10.71
N GLU A 247 -9.08 -10.35 10.63
CA GLU A 247 -7.97 -10.53 11.55
C GLU A 247 -6.93 -9.40 11.42
N GLU A 248 -6.57 -8.98 10.21
CA GLU A 248 -5.68 -7.84 9.97
C GLU A 248 -6.30 -6.52 10.46
N ILE A 249 -7.59 -6.32 10.20
CA ILE A 249 -8.36 -5.17 10.71
C ILE A 249 -8.42 -5.25 12.24
N ASN A 250 -8.69 -6.42 12.83
CA ASN A 250 -8.71 -6.61 14.27
C ASN A 250 -7.34 -6.36 14.89
N ASN A 251 -6.26 -6.83 14.27
CA ASN A 251 -4.89 -6.56 14.71
C ASN A 251 -4.55 -5.07 14.62
N SER A 252 -5.02 -4.39 13.57
CA SER A 252 -4.89 -2.93 13.43
C SER A 252 -5.71 -2.19 14.48
N ILE A 253 -6.92 -2.67 14.81
CA ILE A 253 -7.75 -2.16 15.90
C ILE A 253 -7.06 -2.39 17.25
N THR A 254 -6.51 -3.57 17.50
CA THR A 254 -5.75 -3.88 18.74
C THR A 254 -4.48 -3.03 18.85
N GLN A 255 -3.83 -2.70 17.74
CA GLN A 255 -2.72 -1.73 17.73
C GLN A 255 -3.21 -0.30 18.01
N LEU A 256 -4.38 0.09 17.49
CA LEU A 256 -5.02 1.37 17.80
C LEU A 256 -5.49 1.46 19.26
N GLU A 257 -5.94 0.34 19.84
CA GLU A 257 -6.30 0.21 21.26
C GLU A 257 -5.09 0.33 22.21
N LYS A 258 -3.86 0.14 21.71
CA LYS A 258 -2.64 0.46 22.48
C LYS A 258 -2.44 1.96 22.68
N PHE A 259 -3.04 2.80 21.82
CA PHE A 259 -2.99 4.24 21.98
C PHE A 259 -4.09 4.70 22.94
N GLN A 260 -3.70 5.03 24.17
CA GLN A 260 -4.64 5.55 25.18
C GLN A 260 -4.61 7.08 25.15
N ILE A 261 -5.76 7.74 24.96
CA ILE A 261 -5.86 9.18 25.21
C ILE A 261 -5.70 9.41 26.72
N LEU A 262 -4.56 9.95 27.11
CA LEU A 262 -4.23 10.29 28.50
C LEU A 262 -4.87 11.63 28.90
N GLY A 263 -5.07 12.53 27.95
CA GLY A 263 -5.57 13.85 28.25
C GLY A 263 -6.00 14.68 27.06
N ILE A 264 -7.03 15.52 27.25
CA ILE A 264 -7.43 16.57 26.32
C ILE A 264 -7.53 17.87 27.11
N LEU A 265 -6.90 18.93 26.60
CA LEU A 265 -6.99 20.27 27.15
C LEU A 265 -7.30 21.26 26.03
N LYS A 266 -8.41 21.99 26.15
CA LYS A 266 -8.75 23.07 25.23
C LYS A 266 -8.65 24.40 25.96
N VAL A 267 -8.01 25.38 25.32
CA VAL A 267 -7.82 26.73 25.83
C VAL A 267 -8.40 27.72 24.85
N GLU A 268 -9.25 28.61 25.36
CA GLU A 268 -9.91 29.68 24.63
C GLU A 268 -9.73 31.00 25.38
N ASN A 269 -9.28 32.03 24.67
CA ASN A 269 -8.88 33.33 25.21
C ASN A 269 -7.94 33.23 26.42
N GLY A 270 -6.99 32.30 26.37
CA GLY A 270 -6.01 32.07 27.45
C GLY A 270 -6.58 31.39 28.70
N LYS A 271 -7.83 30.93 28.67
CA LYS A 271 -8.49 30.19 29.76
C LYS A 271 -8.83 28.78 29.31
N VAL A 272 -8.72 27.81 30.23
CA VAL A 272 -9.12 26.43 29.94
C VAL A 272 -10.63 26.38 29.75
N SER A 273 -11.07 25.98 28.56
CA SER A 273 -12.49 25.82 28.20
C SER A 273 -12.95 24.37 28.32
N GLU A 274 -12.04 23.42 28.10
CA GLU A 274 -12.33 21.98 28.20
C GLU A 274 -11.13 21.24 28.78
N ARG A 275 -11.40 20.26 29.64
CA ARG A 275 -10.37 19.41 30.25
C ARG A 275 -10.91 18.00 30.42
N LYS A 276 -10.19 17.02 29.90
CA LYS A 276 -10.44 15.58 30.09
C LYS A 276 -9.13 14.92 30.52
N GLY A 277 -9.13 14.21 31.64
CA GLY A 277 -7.91 13.67 32.25
C GLY A 277 -7.25 14.67 33.21
N ILE A 278 -6.11 14.27 33.77
CA ILE A 278 -5.39 15.05 34.79
C ILE A 278 -4.32 15.87 34.07
N LEU A 279 -4.74 16.98 33.47
CA LEU A 279 -3.84 18.00 32.93
C LEU A 279 -4.01 19.29 33.70
N ASP A 280 -2.90 19.98 33.94
CA ASP A 280 -2.92 21.35 34.42
C ASP A 280 -2.25 22.29 33.42
N TYR A 281 -2.74 23.52 33.33
CA TYR A 281 -2.23 24.52 32.40
C TYR A 281 -1.94 25.81 33.14
N ASN A 282 -0.67 26.18 33.15
CA ASN A 282 -0.22 27.45 33.68
C ASN A 282 -0.24 28.50 32.57
N SER A 283 -1.24 29.36 32.55
CA SER A 283 -1.38 30.40 31.53
C SER A 283 -0.28 31.47 31.54
N LYS A 284 0.52 31.57 32.62
CA LYS A 284 1.66 32.51 32.69
C LYS A 284 2.92 31.95 32.04
N SER A 285 3.16 30.64 32.16
CA SER A 285 4.34 29.96 31.59
C SER A 285 4.03 29.14 30.34
N GLY A 286 2.75 28.89 30.06
CA GLY A 286 2.19 27.96 29.06
C GLY A 286 2.77 26.57 29.10
N GLN A 287 3.12 26.18 30.31
CA GLN A 287 3.42 24.81 30.63
C GLN A 287 2.11 24.07 30.85
N ILE A 288 1.98 22.93 30.19
CA ILE A 288 1.00 21.91 30.50
C ILE A 288 1.72 20.81 31.25
N THR A 289 1.18 20.43 32.40
CA THR A 289 1.60 19.23 33.12
C THR A 289 0.49 18.20 32.97
N PHE A 290 0.84 16.93 32.91
CA PHE A 290 -0.14 15.84 32.90
C PHE A 290 0.30 14.69 33.78
N GLU A 291 -0.67 13.99 34.37
CA GLU A 291 -0.38 12.77 35.11
C GLU A 291 -0.24 11.60 34.14
N ASN A 292 0.88 10.90 34.23
CA ASN A 292 1.14 9.67 33.49
C ASN A 292 1.33 8.52 34.49
N PRO A 293 0.24 8.06 35.12
CA PRO A 293 0.31 7.15 36.27
C PRO A 293 0.93 5.81 35.91
N LYS A 294 0.83 5.40 34.63
CA LYS A 294 1.39 4.14 34.11
C LYS A 294 2.80 4.29 33.54
N LYS A 295 3.40 5.49 33.56
CA LYS A 295 4.69 5.81 32.91
C LYS A 295 4.77 5.33 31.46
N ILE A 296 3.66 5.32 30.75
CA ILE A 296 3.62 4.92 29.34
C ILE A 296 4.28 6.01 28.49
N ARG A 297 4.85 5.65 27.34
CA ARG A 297 5.42 6.69 26.48
C ARG A 297 4.28 7.57 25.99
N SER A 298 4.52 8.86 25.87
CA SER A 298 3.45 9.78 25.46
C SER A 298 3.95 10.80 24.46
N ILE A 299 3.06 11.18 23.56
CA ILE A 299 3.24 12.26 22.59
C ILE A 299 2.15 13.28 22.86
N ALA A 300 2.53 14.54 22.82
CA ALA A 300 1.62 15.67 22.89
C ALA A 300 1.38 16.22 21.48
N TYR A 301 0.12 16.25 21.06
CA TYR A 301 -0.31 16.93 19.85
C TYR A 301 -0.95 18.25 20.23
N VAL A 302 -0.47 19.36 19.67
CA VAL A 302 -1.00 20.70 19.90
C VAL A 302 -1.54 21.24 18.59
N SER A 303 -2.80 21.67 18.61
CA SER A 303 -3.50 22.22 17.47
C SER A 303 -4.01 23.63 17.79
N ASP A 304 -3.89 24.55 16.84
CA ASP A 304 -4.13 25.99 17.00
C ASP A 304 -5.31 26.48 16.13
N TYR A 305 -6.42 25.75 16.14
CA TYR A 305 -7.61 26.18 15.39
C TYR A 305 -8.25 27.43 15.99
N GLY A 306 -8.43 28.46 15.16
CA GLY A 306 -9.20 29.64 15.52
C GLY A 306 -10.72 29.37 15.56
N PRO A 307 -11.54 30.31 16.04
CA PRO A 307 -13.00 30.18 16.17
C PRO A 307 -13.75 29.78 14.89
N LYS A 308 -13.14 29.98 13.72
CA LYS A 308 -13.66 29.61 12.39
C LYS A 308 -13.08 28.31 11.83
N ARG A 309 -12.45 27.47 12.65
CA ARG A 309 -11.73 26.23 12.25
C ARG A 309 -10.64 26.47 11.19
N LYS A 310 -10.08 27.68 11.14
CA LYS A 310 -8.89 27.97 10.34
C LYS A 310 -7.65 27.78 11.23
N TYR A 311 -6.60 27.15 10.70
CA TYR A 311 -5.29 27.15 11.33
C TYR A 311 -4.86 28.60 11.57
N MET A 312 -4.43 28.93 12.80
CA MET A 312 -4.03 30.29 13.13
C MET A 312 -2.56 30.56 12.82
N THR A 313 -1.72 29.54 12.62
CA THR A 313 -0.33 29.72 12.16
C THR A 313 0.13 28.71 11.12
N GLU A 314 1.06 29.18 10.29
CA GLU A 314 1.99 28.35 9.50
C GLU A 314 3.16 27.81 10.35
N LYS A 315 3.13 27.97 11.67
CA LYS A 315 4.30 27.74 12.56
C LYS A 315 3.93 26.92 13.79
N THR A 316 4.65 25.81 13.98
CA THR A 316 4.51 24.86 15.08
C THR A 316 4.75 25.53 16.44
N TYR A 317 3.76 25.48 17.33
CA TYR A 317 3.86 26.06 18.69
C TYR A 317 4.52 25.14 19.72
N ILE A 318 4.73 23.86 19.43
CA ILE A 318 5.39 22.96 20.36
C ILE A 318 6.87 23.35 20.42
N ARG A 319 7.30 23.92 21.56
CA ARG A 319 8.70 24.34 21.77
C ARG A 319 9.51 23.25 22.46
N GLU A 320 8.91 22.54 23.41
CA GLU A 320 9.60 21.56 24.22
C GLU A 320 8.62 20.50 24.74
N ILE A 321 8.97 19.24 24.57
CA ILE A 321 8.33 18.10 25.23
C ILE A 321 9.36 17.54 26.20
N ASN A 322 9.13 17.75 27.48
CA ASN A 322 10.03 17.31 28.53
C ASN A 322 9.64 15.93 29.04
N SER A 323 10.65 15.12 29.39
CA SER A 323 10.51 13.75 29.88
C SER A 323 9.68 13.62 31.17
N ASN A 324 9.40 14.74 31.86
CA ASN A 324 8.70 14.78 33.14
C ASN A 324 7.20 15.01 33.00
N ASN A 325 6.56 14.52 31.93
CA ASN A 325 5.14 14.75 31.62
C ASN A 325 4.77 16.24 31.54
N THR A 326 5.65 17.03 30.93
CA THR A 326 5.44 18.47 30.76
C THR A 326 5.62 18.86 29.31
N VAL A 327 4.68 19.66 28.82
CA VAL A 327 4.66 20.17 27.45
C VAL A 327 4.67 21.69 27.54
N LYS A 328 5.61 22.33 26.86
CA LYS A 328 5.72 23.79 26.84
C LYS A 328 5.30 24.33 25.47
N ILE A 329 4.27 25.16 25.47
CA ILE A 329 3.65 25.70 24.25
C ILE A 329 4.22 27.08 23.86
N TRP A 330 4.84 27.80 24.79
CA TRP A 330 5.48 29.10 24.53
C TRP A 330 6.52 29.44 25.59
N GLN A 331 7.47 30.36 25.32
CA GLN A 331 8.72 30.39 26.09
C GLN A 331 8.79 31.37 27.28
N THR A 332 8.12 32.53 27.33
CA THR A 332 7.89 33.40 28.52
C THR A 332 7.25 34.74 28.10
N THR A 333 6.85 35.58 29.08
CA THR A 333 6.29 36.95 28.92
C THR A 333 7.30 38.03 28.49
N LEU A 334 8.58 37.71 28.27
CA LEU A 334 9.66 38.71 28.11
C LEU A 334 10.15 38.91 26.66
N ASP A 335 9.39 38.45 25.67
CA ASP A 335 9.82 38.51 24.27
C ASP A 335 8.70 39.13 23.41
N THR A 336 8.96 40.31 22.86
CA THR A 336 7.93 41.30 22.46
C THR A 336 7.43 41.18 21.02
N GLU A 337 7.81 40.13 20.30
CA GLU A 337 7.34 39.88 18.93
C GLU A 337 6.11 38.94 18.90
N ASP A 338 5.22 39.11 17.91
CA ASP A 338 3.94 38.38 17.73
C ASP A 338 4.06 36.84 17.79
N ARG A 339 5.26 36.28 17.63
CA ARG A 339 5.54 34.83 17.71
C ARG A 339 5.59 34.27 19.13
N ASN A 340 5.58 35.12 20.16
CA ASN A 340 5.75 34.75 21.56
C ASN A 340 4.57 35.17 22.45
N GLN A 341 3.44 35.58 21.85
CA GLN A 341 2.19 35.81 22.58
C GLN A 341 1.43 34.52 22.86
N SER A 342 0.56 34.54 23.88
CA SER A 342 -0.15 33.34 24.31
C SER A 342 -1.12 32.99 23.21
N PRO A 343 -1.10 31.75 22.67
CA PRO A 343 -2.09 31.37 21.70
C PRO A 343 -3.47 31.53 22.33
N LYS A 344 -4.29 32.38 21.72
CA LYS A 344 -5.65 32.66 22.20
C LYS A 344 -6.52 31.41 22.10
N PHE A 345 -6.25 30.52 21.15
CA PHE A 345 -7.01 29.30 20.94
C PHE A 345 -6.06 28.15 20.64
N PHE A 346 -6.14 27.08 21.43
CA PHE A 346 -5.47 25.82 21.11
C PHE A 346 -6.12 24.63 21.82
N THR A 347 -5.88 23.45 21.26
CA THR A 347 -6.24 22.15 21.84
C THR A 347 -4.97 21.32 21.96
N VAL A 348 -4.79 20.68 23.11
CA VAL A 348 -3.74 19.69 23.35
C VAL A 348 -4.36 18.34 23.57
N LEU A 349 -3.82 17.35 22.86
CA LEU A 349 -4.14 15.94 23.00
C LEU A 349 -2.88 15.20 23.45
N ILE A 350 -2.93 14.54 24.60
CA ILE A 350 -1.86 13.68 25.09
C ILE A 350 -2.24 12.23 24.79
N ILE A 351 -1.43 11.58 23.95
CA ILE A 351 -1.62 10.18 23.54
C ILE A 351 -0.52 9.36 24.18
N GLY A 352 -0.89 8.37 24.98
CA GLY A 352 0.00 7.36 25.51
C GLY A 352 0.08 6.14 24.59
N TYR A 353 1.26 5.52 24.47
CA TYR A 353 1.52 4.33 23.66
C TYR A 353 2.62 3.44 24.26
#